data_AF-A0A7R9KW54-F1
#
_entry.id   AF-A0A7R9KW54-F1
#
_cell.length_a   1.000
_cell.length_b   1.000
_cell.length_c   1.000
_cell.angle_alpha   90.00
_cell.angle_beta   90.00
_cell.angle_gamma   90.00
#
_symmetry.space_group_name_H-M   'P 1'
#
loop_
_entity.id
_entity.type
_entity.pdbx_description
1 polymer ?
#
loop_
_entity_poly.entity_id
_entity_poly.type
_entity_poly.pdbx_seq_one_letter_code
_entity_poly.pdbx_strand_id
1 'polypeptide(L)'
;MNIGFLEAMKQYDYQCFIFHDVDLIPEDDRNLYTCPDQPRHMSVAIDKFSYRLPYKDLFGGVSALTTEQFKKINGFSNEFWGWGGEDDDMYVCFQC
;
A
#
# COMPACT_ATOMS: atom_id res chain seq x y z
N MET A 1 1.37 7.39 6.67
CA MET A 1 0.19 6.63 6.21
C MET A 1 -0.86 6.40 7.31
N ASN A 2 -0.47 5.93 8.50
CA ASN A 2 -1.38 5.68 9.64
C ASN A 2 -2.35 6.84 9.98
N ILE A 3 -1.85 8.08 10.00
CA ILE A 3 -2.68 9.28 10.27
C ILE A 3 -3.81 9.39 9.25
N GLY A 4 -3.52 9.19 7.96
CA GLY A 4 -4.52 9.27 6.89
C GLY A 4 -5.64 8.25 7.08
N PHE A 5 -5.30 7.02 7.46
CA PHE A 5 -6.28 5.99 7.82
C PHE A 5 -7.19 6.46 8.98
N LEU A 6 -6.61 6.92 10.08
CA LEU A 6 -7.35 7.35 11.26
C LEU A 6 -8.28 8.54 10.98
N GLU A 7 -7.80 9.55 10.26
CA GLU A 7 -8.59 10.75 9.97
C GLU A 7 -9.69 10.49 8.92
N ALA A 8 -9.44 9.64 7.92
CA ALA A 8 -10.46 9.26 6.95
C ALA A 8 -11.61 8.47 7.61
N MET A 9 -11.29 7.55 8.53
CA MET A 9 -12.29 6.78 9.27
C MET A 9 -13.20 7.64 10.15
N LYS A 10 -12.80 8.87 10.52
CA LYS A 10 -13.68 9.81 11.22
C LYS A 10 -14.72 10.45 10.30
N GLN A 11 -14.47 10.47 8.99
CA GLN A 11 -15.35 11.10 8.01
C GLN A 11 -16.38 10.11 7.45
N TYR A 12 -15.97 8.86 7.24
CA TYR A 12 -16.84 7.81 6.70
C TYR A 12 -16.30 6.41 7.05
N ASP A 13 -17.18 5.41 7.04
CA ASP A 13 -16.81 4.01 7.25
C ASP A 13 -16.24 3.38 5.97
N TYR A 14 -15.07 3.87 5.57
CA TYR A 14 -14.34 3.35 4.41
C TYR A 14 -13.95 1.90 4.64
N GLN A 15 -14.14 1.07 3.61
CA GLN A 15 -13.83 -0.37 3.64
C GLN A 15 -12.52 -0.71 2.92
N CYS A 16 -11.98 0.24 2.15
CA CYS A 16 -10.81 0.07 1.31
C CYS A 16 -9.93 1.33 1.38
N PHE A 17 -8.64 1.12 1.56
CA PHE A 17 -7.62 2.15 1.63
C PHE A 17 -6.57 1.92 0.56
N ILE A 18 -6.34 2.95 -0.25
CA ILE A 18 -5.24 2.97 -1.23
C ILE A 18 -4.16 3.90 -0.69
N PHE A 19 -2.99 3.36 -0.42
CA PHE A 19 -1.79 4.12 -0.07
C PHE A 19 -1.00 4.35 -1.36
N HIS A 20 -0.72 5.61 -1.66
CA HIS A 20 -0.31 6.00 -3.00
C HIS A 20 0.71 7.13 -2.96
N ASP A 21 1.90 6.87 -3.50
CA ASP A 21 2.91 7.91 -3.70
C ASP A 21 2.43 8.93 -4.73
N VAL A 22 2.57 10.22 -4.42
CA VAL A 22 2.00 11.30 -5.24
C VAL A 22 2.63 11.42 -6.64
N ASP A 23 3.79 10.82 -6.85
CA ASP A 23 4.56 10.86 -8.09
C ASP A 23 4.36 9.62 -8.99
N LEU A 24 3.47 8.70 -8.60
CA LEU A 24 3.07 7.57 -9.45
C LEU A 24 1.73 7.89 -10.14
N ILE A 25 1.58 7.48 -11.40
CA ILE A 25 0.33 7.60 -12.16
C ILE A 25 0.09 6.27 -12.88
N PRO A 26 -1.10 5.67 -12.79
CA PRO A 26 -1.40 4.45 -13.53
C PRO A 26 -1.46 4.75 -15.04
N GLU A 27 -0.69 4.00 -15.83
CA GLU A 27 -0.71 4.10 -17.30
C GLU A 27 -1.90 3.34 -17.95
N ASP A 28 -2.57 2.48 -17.18
CA ASP A 28 -3.63 1.60 -17.65
C ASP A 28 -4.83 1.65 -16.70
N ASP A 29 -6.01 1.97 -17.23
CA ASP A 29 -7.26 2.11 -16.47
C ASP A 29 -7.83 0.77 -15.99
N ARG A 30 -7.29 -0.35 -16.50
CA ARG A 30 -7.60 -1.70 -16.03
C ARG A 30 -6.94 -2.00 -14.68
N ASN A 31 -6.00 -1.17 -14.22
CA ASN A 31 -5.48 -1.23 -12.85
C ASN A 31 -6.47 -0.60 -11.87
N LEU A 32 -7.51 -1.36 -11.50
CA LEU A 32 -8.62 -0.85 -10.70
C LEU A 32 -8.22 -0.54 -9.25
N TYR A 33 -8.57 0.66 -8.80
CA TYR A 33 -8.32 1.17 -7.44
C TYR A 33 -9.37 0.64 -6.47
N THR A 34 -9.27 -0.65 -6.20
CA THR A 34 -10.18 -1.43 -5.36
C THR A 34 -9.39 -2.43 -4.54
N CYS A 35 -9.88 -2.77 -3.36
CA CYS A 35 -9.26 -3.78 -2.49
C CYS A 35 -9.85 -5.17 -2.79
N PRO A 36 -9.02 -6.17 -3.16
CA PRO A 36 -9.46 -7.56 -3.23
C PRO A 36 -9.33 -8.25 -1.86
N ASP A 37 -9.60 -9.56 -1.82
CA ASP A 37 -9.56 -10.38 -0.60
C ASP A 37 -8.17 -10.45 0.06
N GLN A 38 -7.10 -10.21 -0.70
CA GLN A 38 -5.71 -10.16 -0.23
C GLN A 38 -5.14 -8.74 -0.38
N PRO A 39 -4.15 -8.32 0.42
CA PRO A 39 -3.43 -7.07 0.19
C PRO A 39 -2.89 -7.03 -1.25
N ARG A 40 -3.10 -5.91 -1.95
CA ARG A 40 -2.72 -5.77 -3.36
C ARG A 40 -1.60 -4.75 -3.51
N HIS A 41 -0.48 -5.18 -4.08
CA HIS A 41 0.52 -4.26 -4.65
C HIS A 41 0.07 -3.84 -6.05
N MET A 42 -0.04 -2.54 -6.30
CA MET A 42 -0.61 -1.97 -7.53
C MET A 42 0.44 -1.39 -8.48
N SER A 43 1.61 -1.00 -7.99
CA SER A 43 2.74 -0.45 -8.76
C SER A 43 3.77 -1.51 -9.15
N VAL A 44 3.31 -2.66 -9.64
CA VAL A 44 4.18 -3.82 -9.95
C VAL A 44 5.17 -3.58 -11.09
N ALA A 45 4.88 -2.61 -11.96
CA ALA A 45 5.68 -2.27 -13.13
C ALA A 45 5.66 -0.75 -13.34
N ILE A 46 6.75 -0.08 -12.95
CA ILE A 46 6.93 1.37 -13.12
C ILE A 46 8.07 1.68 -14.09
N ASP A 47 8.00 2.82 -14.75
CA ASP A 47 8.96 3.30 -15.76
C ASP A 47 10.39 3.39 -15.22
N LYS A 48 10.56 3.87 -13.98
CA LYS A 48 11.85 4.01 -13.28
C LYS A 48 12.60 2.69 -13.12
N PHE A 49 11.87 1.57 -13.08
CA PHE A 49 12.43 0.22 -13.02
C PHE A 49 12.27 -0.54 -14.35
N SER A 50 12.07 0.19 -15.46
CA SER A 50 11.89 -0.39 -16.79
C SER A 50 10.76 -1.42 -16.84
N TYR A 51 9.66 -1.15 -16.13
CA TYR A 51 8.49 -2.02 -16.01
C TYR A 51 8.81 -3.42 -15.46
N ARG A 52 9.86 -3.53 -14.63
CA ARG A 52 10.24 -4.76 -13.94
C ARG A 52 10.16 -4.57 -12.44
N LEU A 53 9.58 -5.56 -11.77
CA LEU A 53 9.55 -5.60 -10.33
C LEU A 53 10.98 -5.83 -9.79
N PRO A 54 11.54 -4.93 -8.96
CA PRO A 54 12.90 -5.06 -8.44
C PRO A 54 13.15 -6.34 -7.63
N TYR A 55 12.19 -6.74 -6.80
CA TYR A 55 12.21 -7.98 -6.03
C TYR A 55 10.77 -8.41 -5.69
N LYS A 56 10.59 -9.72 -5.45
CA LYS A 56 9.26 -10.35 -5.33
C LYS A 56 8.40 -9.77 -4.19
N ASP A 57 9.06 -9.38 -3.11
CA ASP A 57 8.42 -9.00 -1.85
C ASP A 57 8.21 -7.48 -1.75
N LEU A 58 8.52 -6.72 -2.81
CA LEU A 58 8.30 -5.26 -2.84
C LEU A 58 6.81 -4.96 -2.76
N PHE A 59 6.44 -4.10 -1.80
CA PHE A 59 5.06 -3.66 -1.56
C PHE A 59 4.88 -2.13 -1.54
N GLY A 60 5.93 -1.38 -1.86
CA GLY A 60 5.92 0.09 -1.88
C GLY A 60 5.34 0.72 -3.14
N GLY A 61 5.27 2.05 -3.17
CA GLY A 61 4.71 2.84 -4.28
C GLY A 61 3.19 3.01 -4.18
N VAL A 62 2.43 1.99 -4.59
CA VAL A 62 0.97 1.99 -4.51
C VAL A 62 0.48 0.63 -4.00
N SER A 63 -0.26 0.65 -2.90
CA SER A 63 -0.85 -0.54 -2.30
C SER A 63 -2.31 -0.34 -1.90
N ALA A 64 -3.07 -1.42 -1.90
CA ALA A 64 -4.46 -1.45 -1.49
C ALA A 64 -4.68 -2.47 -0.37
N LEU A 65 -5.32 -2.01 0.70
CA LEU A 65 -5.70 -2.83 1.84
C LEU A 65 -7.15 -2.56 2.25
N THR A 66 -7.87 -3.62 2.61
CA THR A 66 -9.15 -3.45 3.30
C THR A 66 -8.92 -2.90 4.72
N THR A 67 -9.96 -2.28 5.27
CA THR A 67 -9.93 -1.79 6.66
C THR A 67 -9.62 -2.91 7.66
N GLU A 68 -10.13 -4.12 7.40
CA GLU A 68 -9.85 -5.30 8.21
C GLU A 68 -8.38 -5.72 8.10
N GLN A 69 -7.84 -5.83 6.88
CA GLN A 69 -6.43 -6.17 6.66
C GLN A 69 -5.51 -5.18 7.37
N PHE A 70 -5.76 -3.87 7.21
CA PHE A 70 -4.95 -2.82 7.82
C PHE A 70 -4.98 -2.86 9.35
N LYS A 71 -6.15 -3.10 9.95
CA LYS A 71 -6.27 -3.26 11.41
C LYS A 71 -5.60 -4.54 11.91
N LYS A 72 -5.69 -5.65 11.15
CA LYS A 72 -5.12 -6.95 11.53
C LYS A 72 -3.61 -6.86 11.74
N ILE A 73 -2.92 -6.10 10.90
CA ILE A 73 -1.47 -5.91 10.98
C ILE A 73 -1.05 -4.73 11.87
N ASN A 74 -1.99 -4.06 12.54
CA ASN A 74 -1.73 -2.86 13.35
C ASN A 74 -1.16 -1.66 12.55
N GLY A 75 -1.54 -1.53 11.28
CA GLY A 75 -1.08 -0.46 10.40
C GLY A 75 0.41 -0.53 10.04
N PHE A 76 0.97 0.59 9.56
CA PHE A 76 2.40 0.71 9.26
C PHE A 76 3.22 0.90 10.55
N SER A 77 4.48 0.46 10.56
CA SER A 77 5.41 0.82 11.63
C SER A 77 5.64 2.34 11.70
N ASN A 78 5.77 2.87 12.92
CA ASN A 78 6.09 4.28 13.17
C ASN A 78 7.57 4.50 13.53
N GLU A 79 8.41 3.46 13.40
CA GLU A 79 9.85 3.54 13.73
C GLU A 79 10.71 3.96 12.53
N PHE A 80 10.14 3.96 11.32
CA PHE A 80 10.82 4.41 10.11
C PHE A 80 10.81 5.93 10.01
N TRP A 81 12.00 6.52 10.16
CA TRP A 81 12.22 7.97 10.02
C TRP A 81 13.20 8.21 8.88
N GLY A 82 12.69 8.73 7.75
CA GLY A 82 13.46 8.91 6.53
C GLY A 82 13.01 7.94 5.44
N TRP A 83 13.91 7.60 4.53
CA TRP A 83 13.60 6.76 3.37
C TRP A 83 13.98 5.30 3.60
N GLY A 84 13.00 4.41 3.43
CA GLY A 84 13.19 2.99 3.14
C GLY A 84 12.89 2.03 4.28
N GLY A 85 12.34 0.87 3.90
CA GLY A 85 12.12 -0.31 4.75
C GLY A 85 10.71 -0.39 5.35
N GLU A 86 9.94 0.68 5.34
CA GLU A 86 8.58 0.71 5.90
C GLU A 86 7.61 -0.17 5.11
N ASP A 87 7.76 -0.21 3.79
CA ASP A 87 6.92 -1.03 2.91
C ASP A 87 7.35 -2.51 2.93
N ASP A 88 8.63 -2.76 3.20
CA ASP A 88 9.15 -4.13 3.36
C ASP A 88 8.69 -4.72 4.70
N ASP A 89 8.71 -3.93 5.79
CA ASP A 89 8.15 -4.29 7.10
C ASP A 89 6.66 -4.62 6.99
N MET A 90 5.91 -3.78 6.26
CA MET A 90 4.51 -4.01 5.92
C MET A 90 4.28 -5.36 5.23
N TYR A 91 5.13 -5.72 4.26
CA TYR A 91 5.04 -7.02 3.57
C TYR A 91 5.22 -8.21 4.54
N VAL A 92 6.17 -8.12 5.47
CA VAL A 92 6.43 -9.18 6.45
C VAL A 92 5.22 -9.38 7.37
N CYS A 93 4.55 -8.30 7.78
CA CYS A 93 3.35 -8.40 8.62
C CYS A 93 2.17 -9.13 7.96
N PHE A 94 2.07 -9.16 6.62
CA PHE A 94 1.04 -9.96 5.94
C PHE A 94 1.28 -11.46 6.03
N GLN A 95 2.50 -11.89 6.35
CA GLN A 95 2.84 -13.30 6.50
C GLN A 95 2.58 -13.84 7.92
N CYS A 96 2.04 -13.01 8.84
CA CYS A 96 1.69 -13.40 10.21
C CYS A 96 0.30 -14.06 10.35
#